data_AF-A0A850VBZ9-F1
#
_entry.id   AF-A0A850VBZ9-F1
#
_cell.length_a   1.000
_cell.length_b   1.000
_cell.length_c   1.000
_cell.angle_alpha   90.00
_cell.angle_beta   90.00
_cell.angle_gamma   90.00
#
_symmetry.space_group_name_H-M   'P 1'
#
loop_
_entity.id
_entity.type
_entity.pdbx_description
1 polymer ?
#
loop_
_entity_poly.entity_id
_entity_poly.type
_entity_poly.pdbx_seq_one_letter_code
_entity_poly.pdbx_strand_id
1 'polypeptide(L)'
;MADDGGEEKKQVAKFELERETELRFEVEAAQTVQLELLTGMAEVFGTELTRNKKFTFDAGAKVAVFTWHGCTVQLSGRTEVAYVSRDTPMLLYLNTHTALEQMRRQAEREDERGPRVMVVGPTDVGKTTVCRLLLNYAVRLGRRPTFVELDVGQGSVSIPGTMGALYIERPADVEEGFSLQAPLVYHFGSTTPGTNIKLYNKITSCLADVFNQRCEVNRRASVSGCVINTCGWVKSSGYQALVHAASAFEVDVVVVLDQERLYNELKRDLPHFVRTVLLPKSGGVVERSKDFRRECRDERIREYFYGFRGCFYPHAFDVKFSDVKIYKVGAPTIPDSCLPLGMSQEDNQLKLVPVTPGRDMVHHLLSVSTADSPDDNISETSVAGFIVVTGVDLERQVFTVLSPAPRPLPKNFLLIMDIRFMDLK
;
A
#
# COMPACT_ATOMS: atom_id res chain seq x y z
N MET A 1 -27.27 36.95 -26.20
CA MET A 1 -25.87 36.91 -26.65
C MET A 1 -25.27 35.70 -25.98
N ALA A 2 -24.82 34.74 -26.78
CA ALA A 2 -24.17 33.53 -26.28
C ALA A 2 -22.86 33.91 -25.60
N ASP A 3 -22.66 33.38 -24.40
CA ASP A 3 -21.39 33.46 -23.66
C ASP A 3 -20.46 32.40 -24.27
N ASP A 4 -19.58 32.86 -25.16
CA ASP A 4 -18.56 32.05 -25.81
C ASP A 4 -17.43 31.83 -24.80
N GLY A 5 -17.61 30.83 -23.94
CA GLY A 5 -16.60 30.35 -23.00
C GLY A 5 -15.42 29.79 -23.79
N GLY A 6 -14.42 30.63 -24.03
CA GLY A 6 -13.18 30.24 -24.71
C GLY A 6 -12.53 29.05 -24.02
N GLU A 7 -12.60 27.88 -24.66
CA GLU A 7 -11.76 26.74 -24.32
C GLU A 7 -10.30 27.16 -24.44
N GLU A 8 -9.60 27.33 -23.32
CA GLU A 8 -8.13 27.38 -23.34
C GLU A 8 -7.64 26.15 -24.11
N LYS A 9 -6.97 26.37 -25.25
CA LYS A 9 -6.38 25.28 -26.04
C LYS A 9 -5.43 24.49 -25.14
N LYS A 10 -5.87 23.32 -24.69
CA LYS A 10 -5.03 22.40 -23.92
C LYS A 10 -3.75 22.16 -24.72
N GLN A 11 -2.59 22.30 -24.07
CA GLN A 11 -1.31 21.98 -24.69
C GLN A 11 -1.32 20.48 -25.06
N VAL A 12 -1.08 20.17 -26.32
CA VAL A 12 -1.03 18.80 -26.82
C VAL A 12 0.37 18.51 -27.32
N ALA A 13 0.98 17.44 -26.81
CA ALA A 13 2.29 16.97 -27.22
C ALA A 13 2.19 15.50 -27.65
N LYS A 14 2.82 15.16 -28.78
CA LYS A 14 2.92 13.79 -29.28
C LYS A 14 4.34 13.28 -29.09
N PHE A 15 4.46 12.04 -28.64
CA PHE A 15 5.73 11.38 -28.40
C PHE A 15 5.75 10.07 -29.17
N GLU A 16 6.77 9.91 -30.02
CA GLU A 16 7.09 8.64 -30.66
C GLU A 16 8.15 7.94 -29.81
N LEU A 17 7.83 6.73 -29.37
CA LEU A 17 8.71 5.91 -28.55
C LEU A 17 9.24 4.77 -29.42
N GLU A 18 10.57 4.67 -29.48
CA GLU A 18 11.25 3.51 -30.04
C GLU A 18 11.04 2.28 -29.15
N ARG A 19 11.37 1.11 -29.68
CA ARG A 19 11.38 -0.14 -28.89
C ARG A 19 12.24 0.01 -27.64
N GLU A 20 11.77 -0.53 -26.51
CA GLU A 20 12.46 -0.58 -25.22
C GLU A 20 12.76 0.81 -24.63
N THR A 21 11.89 1.79 -24.91
CA THR A 21 11.96 3.13 -24.33
C THR A 21 10.72 3.44 -23.50
N GLU A 22 10.83 4.43 -22.61
CA GLU A 22 9.68 4.96 -21.86
C GLU A 22 9.58 6.47 -21.94
N LEU A 23 8.34 6.96 -22.01
CA LEU A 23 8.00 8.35 -21.75
C LEU A 23 7.80 8.54 -20.26
N ARG A 24 8.60 9.39 -19.64
CA ARG A 24 8.44 9.81 -18.24
C ARG A 24 7.81 11.19 -18.22
N PHE A 25 6.76 11.35 -17.43
CA PHE A 25 6.16 12.67 -17.23
C PHE A 25 5.65 12.86 -15.80
N GLU A 26 5.63 14.14 -15.40
CA GLU A 26 5.12 14.59 -14.11
C GLU A 26 4.01 15.61 -14.32
N VAL A 27 2.91 15.46 -13.58
CA VAL A 27 1.77 16.37 -13.64
C VAL A 27 2.02 17.53 -12.70
N GLU A 28 1.97 18.75 -13.25
CA GLU A 28 2.14 19.99 -12.50
C GLU A 28 1.07 20.13 -11.40
N ALA A 29 1.40 20.86 -10.33
CA ALA A 29 0.47 21.12 -9.23
C ALA A 29 -0.84 21.75 -9.74
N ALA A 30 -1.98 21.28 -9.22
CA ALA A 30 -3.33 21.70 -9.60
C ALA A 30 -3.70 21.53 -11.09
N GLN A 31 -2.94 20.75 -11.87
CA GLN A 31 -3.24 20.42 -13.26
C GLN A 31 -3.69 18.97 -13.41
N THR A 32 -4.28 18.67 -14.57
CA THR A 32 -4.57 17.29 -15.00
C THR A 32 -3.98 17.07 -16.38
N VAL A 33 -3.47 15.86 -16.62
CA VAL A 33 -2.89 15.46 -17.91
C VAL A 33 -3.61 14.22 -18.41
N GLN A 34 -4.05 14.27 -19.67
CA GLN A 34 -4.62 13.12 -20.37
C GLN A 34 -3.56 12.43 -21.23
N LEU A 35 -3.43 11.12 -21.06
CA LEU A 35 -2.61 10.24 -21.88
C LEU A 35 -3.51 9.44 -22.82
N GLU A 36 -3.13 9.36 -24.09
CA GLU A 36 -3.80 8.54 -25.10
C GLU A 36 -2.77 7.77 -25.94
N LEU A 37 -2.97 6.45 -26.08
CA LEU A 37 -2.18 5.62 -26.99
C LEU A 37 -2.78 5.71 -28.40
N LEU A 38 -2.03 6.26 -29.36
CA LEU A 38 -2.49 6.46 -30.73
C LEU A 38 -2.19 5.25 -31.63
N THR A 39 -1.00 4.68 -31.50
CA THR A 39 -0.50 3.56 -32.33
C THR A 39 0.47 2.68 -31.53
N GLY A 40 0.63 1.43 -31.95
CA GLY A 40 1.56 0.48 -31.32
C GLY A 40 1.01 -0.11 -30.02
N MET A 41 1.93 -0.56 -29.15
CA MET A 41 1.63 -1.15 -27.85
C MET A 41 2.43 -0.44 -26.77
N ALA A 42 1.80 -0.16 -25.63
CA ALA A 42 2.45 0.48 -24.49
C ALA A 42 1.84 -0.01 -23.18
N GLU A 43 2.58 0.14 -22.10
CA GLU A 43 2.13 -0.23 -20.76
C GLU A 43 2.54 0.81 -19.72
N VAL A 44 1.72 0.96 -18.68
CA VAL A 44 2.04 1.73 -17.47
C VAL A 44 2.18 0.74 -16.33
N PHE A 45 3.43 0.58 -15.86
CA PHE A 45 3.77 -0.33 -14.76
C PHE A 45 3.22 -1.76 -14.95
N GLY A 46 3.28 -2.27 -16.17
CA GLY A 46 2.84 -3.62 -16.57
C GLY A 46 1.36 -3.74 -16.97
N THR A 47 0.54 -2.69 -16.80
CA THR A 47 -0.83 -2.63 -17.33
C THR A 47 -0.81 -2.15 -18.78
N GLU A 48 -1.35 -2.94 -19.70
CA GLU A 48 -1.43 -2.60 -21.13
C GLU A 48 -2.41 -1.44 -21.38
N LEU A 49 -1.99 -0.47 -22.20
CA LEU A 49 -2.83 0.64 -22.60
C LEU A 49 -3.76 0.23 -23.76
N THR A 50 -5.03 0.60 -23.64
CA THR A 50 -5.99 0.43 -24.74
C THR A 50 -5.85 1.59 -25.72
N ARG A 51 -5.71 1.27 -27.02
CA ARG A 51 -5.61 2.26 -28.09
C ARG A 51 -6.84 3.18 -28.11
N ASN A 52 -6.62 4.49 -28.29
CA ASN A 52 -7.64 5.54 -28.33
C ASN A 52 -8.47 5.69 -27.03
N LYS A 53 -8.10 5.01 -25.94
CA LYS A 53 -8.64 5.29 -24.60
C LYS A 53 -7.83 6.41 -23.97
N LYS A 54 -8.53 7.39 -23.40
CA LYS A 54 -7.92 8.48 -22.63
C LYS A 54 -7.84 8.07 -21.16
N PHE A 55 -6.66 8.25 -20.57
CA PHE A 55 -6.39 8.07 -19.15
C PHE A 55 -6.04 9.42 -18.55
N THR A 56 -6.62 9.79 -17.42
CA THR A 56 -6.41 11.10 -16.81
C THR A 56 -5.60 10.96 -15.53
N PHE A 57 -4.51 11.73 -15.43
CA PHE A 57 -3.64 11.76 -14.27
C PHE A 57 -3.76 13.12 -13.59
N ASP A 58 -3.94 13.07 -12.26
CA ASP A 58 -4.11 14.25 -11.42
C ASP A 58 -2.75 14.82 -10.97
N ALA A 59 -2.80 16.01 -10.34
CA ALA A 59 -1.63 16.72 -9.88
C ALA A 59 -0.69 15.86 -9.03
N GLY A 60 0.62 16.01 -9.23
CA GLY A 60 1.63 15.25 -8.49
C GLY A 60 1.88 13.83 -9.00
N ALA A 61 1.07 13.34 -9.95
CA ALA A 61 1.30 12.04 -10.57
C ALA A 61 2.65 12.01 -11.31
N LYS A 62 3.39 10.91 -11.08
CA LYS A 62 4.68 10.61 -11.69
C LYS A 62 4.55 9.30 -12.46
N VAL A 63 4.59 9.37 -13.78
CA VAL A 63 4.17 8.27 -14.66
C VAL A 63 5.28 7.92 -15.64
N ALA A 64 5.44 6.62 -15.89
CA ALA A 64 6.29 6.11 -16.96
C ALA A 64 5.45 5.21 -17.89
N VAL A 65 5.43 5.55 -19.17
CA VAL A 65 4.76 4.80 -20.24
C VAL A 65 5.83 4.08 -21.05
N PHE A 66 5.92 2.76 -20.92
CA PHE A 66 6.96 1.95 -21.55
C PHE A 66 6.41 1.20 -22.77
N THR A 67 7.27 0.90 -23.75
CA THR A 67 6.92 0.04 -24.89
C THR A 67 7.98 -1.01 -25.22
N TRP A 68 7.55 -2.27 -25.41
CA TRP A 68 8.38 -3.38 -25.89
C TRP A 68 8.54 -3.42 -27.41
N HIS A 69 7.77 -2.63 -28.17
CA HIS A 69 7.67 -2.78 -29.63
C HIS A 69 7.71 -1.46 -30.39
N GLY A 70 7.61 -0.33 -29.69
CA GLY A 70 7.42 0.99 -30.25
C GLY A 70 5.94 1.41 -30.22
N CYS A 71 5.70 2.70 -29.99
CA CYS A 71 4.36 3.28 -29.97
C CYS A 71 4.37 4.78 -30.22
N THR A 72 3.20 5.36 -30.44
CA THR A 72 2.99 6.81 -30.39
C THR A 72 1.93 7.10 -29.33
N VAL A 73 2.27 7.99 -28.40
CA VAL A 73 1.36 8.46 -27.36
C VAL A 73 1.18 9.97 -27.44
N GLN A 74 0.02 10.44 -26.99
CA GLN A 74 -0.31 11.85 -26.90
C GLN A 74 -0.56 12.22 -25.44
N LEU A 75 0.06 13.31 -25.00
CA LEU A 75 -0.25 14.00 -23.76
C LEU A 75 -1.08 15.25 -24.07
N SER A 76 -2.12 15.50 -23.28
CA SER A 76 -2.96 16.70 -23.36
C SER A 76 -3.14 17.30 -21.98
N GLY A 77 -2.61 18.50 -21.75
CA GLY A 77 -2.51 19.14 -20.44
C GLY A 77 -1.11 19.68 -20.18
N ARG A 78 -0.92 20.34 -19.04
CA ARG A 78 0.38 20.89 -18.63
C ARG A 78 1.15 19.89 -17.79
N THR A 79 2.36 19.56 -18.24
CA THR A 79 3.32 18.71 -17.51
C THR A 79 4.45 19.56 -16.98
N GLU A 80 4.90 19.30 -15.75
CA GLU A 80 6.10 19.94 -15.21
C GLU A 80 7.34 19.50 -15.99
N VAL A 81 7.42 18.19 -16.26
CA VAL A 81 8.48 17.55 -17.03
C VAL A 81 7.87 16.45 -17.89
N ALA A 82 8.33 16.31 -19.14
CA ALA A 82 8.00 15.19 -20.02
C ALA A 82 9.18 14.89 -20.96
N TYR A 83 9.74 13.68 -20.90
CA TYR A 83 10.87 13.28 -21.74
C TYR A 83 10.90 11.76 -21.99
N VAL A 84 11.49 11.35 -23.12
CA VAL A 84 11.70 9.94 -23.45
C VAL A 84 13.06 9.48 -22.93
N SER A 85 13.09 8.33 -22.27
CA SER A 85 14.29 7.69 -21.76
C SER A 85 14.50 6.31 -22.39
N ARG A 86 15.74 6.02 -22.76
CA ARG A 86 16.19 4.69 -23.23
C ARG A 86 16.79 3.86 -22.12
N ASP A 87 17.24 4.50 -21.04
CA ASP A 87 17.89 3.82 -19.91
C ASP A 87 16.83 3.40 -18.89
N THR A 88 16.43 2.13 -18.99
CA THR A 88 15.40 1.53 -18.14
C THR A 88 15.83 0.15 -17.65
N PRO A 89 15.51 -0.20 -16.39
CA PRO A 89 15.75 -1.53 -15.85
C PRO A 89 14.66 -2.56 -16.25
N MET A 90 13.81 -2.26 -17.24
CA MET A 90 12.63 -3.07 -17.59
C MET A 90 12.99 -4.50 -18.00
N LEU A 91 14.11 -4.69 -18.71
CA LEU A 91 14.58 -6.03 -19.06
C LEU A 91 14.95 -6.87 -17.82
N LEU A 92 15.53 -6.26 -16.79
CA LEU A 92 15.86 -6.94 -15.54
C LEU A 92 14.58 -7.31 -14.76
N TYR A 93 13.58 -6.43 -14.77
CA TYR A 93 12.27 -6.70 -14.16
C TYR A 93 11.53 -7.83 -14.88
N LEU A 94 11.56 -7.85 -16.22
CA LEU A 94 11.01 -8.93 -17.04
C LEU A 94 11.72 -10.26 -16.79
N ASN A 95 13.05 -10.27 -16.70
CA ASN A 95 13.84 -11.47 -16.39
C ASN A 95 13.50 -12.02 -15.01
N THR A 96 13.34 -11.13 -14.02
CA THR A 96 12.92 -11.50 -12.67
C THR A 96 11.53 -12.12 -12.70
N HIS A 97 10.56 -11.49 -13.38
CA HIS A 97 9.23 -12.05 -13.55
C HIS A 97 9.26 -13.44 -14.24
N THR A 98 10.07 -13.59 -15.29
CA THR A 98 10.21 -14.86 -16.02
C THR A 98 10.74 -15.98 -15.12
N ALA A 99 11.74 -15.69 -14.28
CA ALA A 99 12.26 -16.64 -13.30
C ALA A 99 11.20 -17.03 -12.25
N LEU A 100 10.42 -16.07 -11.78
CA LEU A 100 9.31 -16.33 -10.84
C LEU A 100 8.22 -17.18 -11.49
N GLU A 101 7.89 -16.95 -12.76
CA GLU A 101 6.93 -17.79 -13.50
C GLU A 101 7.45 -19.22 -13.69
N GLN A 102 8.76 -19.42 -13.90
CA GLN A 102 9.34 -20.76 -13.92
C GLN A 102 9.16 -21.47 -12.57
N MET A 103 9.38 -20.77 -11.46
CA MET A 103 9.12 -21.31 -10.11
C MET A 103 7.64 -21.67 -9.93
N ARG A 104 6.70 -20.84 -10.40
CA ARG A 104 5.25 -21.14 -10.36
C ARG A 104 4.89 -22.38 -11.17
N ARG A 105 5.43 -22.51 -12.39
CA ARG A 105 5.20 -23.69 -13.25
C ARG A 105 5.74 -24.96 -12.62
N GLN A 106 6.88 -24.88 -11.96
CA GLN A 106 7.47 -26.00 -11.24
C GLN A 106 6.59 -26.41 -10.06
N ALA A 107 6.20 -25.45 -9.21
CA ALA A 107 5.31 -25.67 -8.08
C ALA A 107 3.94 -26.25 -8.50
N GLU A 108 3.42 -25.82 -9.65
CA GLU A 108 2.19 -26.38 -10.22
C GLU A 108 2.33 -27.85 -10.61
N ARG A 109 3.49 -28.24 -11.17
CA ARG A 109 3.79 -29.62 -11.59
C ARG A 109 4.07 -30.56 -10.43
N GLU A 110 4.74 -30.07 -9.39
CA GLU A 110 5.20 -30.85 -8.23
C GLU A 110 4.20 -30.83 -7.06
N ASP A 111 3.04 -30.21 -7.27
CA ASP A 111 2.02 -29.98 -6.24
C ASP A 111 2.48 -29.12 -5.04
N GLU A 112 3.52 -28.31 -5.21
CA GLU A 112 4.10 -27.44 -4.18
C GLU A 112 3.51 -26.01 -4.20
N ARG A 113 3.93 -25.17 -3.26
CA ARG A 113 3.56 -23.74 -3.22
C ARG A 113 4.38 -22.92 -4.21
N GLY A 114 3.80 -21.80 -4.66
CA GLY A 114 4.46 -20.82 -5.50
C GLY A 114 5.47 -19.94 -4.75
N PRO A 115 6.26 -19.14 -5.49
CA PRO A 115 7.31 -18.30 -4.94
C PRO A 115 6.74 -17.14 -4.10
N ARG A 116 7.33 -16.93 -2.93
CA ARG A 116 7.05 -15.79 -2.05
C ARG A 116 8.18 -14.78 -2.17
N VAL A 117 7.86 -13.60 -2.69
CA VAL A 117 8.85 -12.60 -3.11
C VAL A 117 8.77 -11.38 -2.23
N MET A 118 9.87 -11.00 -1.59
CA MET A 118 9.95 -9.78 -0.79
C MET A 118 10.78 -8.71 -1.48
N VAL A 119 10.23 -7.50 -1.63
CA VAL A 119 10.91 -6.37 -2.26
C VAL A 119 11.35 -5.38 -1.18
N VAL A 120 12.67 -5.18 -1.07
CA VAL A 120 13.30 -4.38 0.00
C VAL A 120 14.23 -3.31 -0.57
N GLY A 121 14.50 -2.28 0.24
CA GLY A 121 15.33 -1.15 -0.16
C GLY A 121 14.92 0.14 0.55
N PRO A 122 15.75 1.18 0.52
CA PRO A 122 15.46 2.46 1.18
C PRO A 122 14.24 3.16 0.56
N THR A 123 13.86 4.31 1.10
CA THR A 123 12.83 5.16 0.48
C THR A 123 13.25 5.59 -0.93
N ASP A 124 12.28 5.77 -1.83
CA ASP A 124 12.47 6.36 -3.17
C ASP A 124 13.41 5.57 -4.09
N VAL A 125 13.24 4.23 -4.10
CA VAL A 125 13.92 3.32 -5.04
C VAL A 125 12.96 2.56 -5.98
N GLY A 126 11.65 2.86 -5.91
CA GLY A 126 10.64 2.26 -6.80
C GLY A 126 10.05 0.92 -6.33
N LYS A 127 10.13 0.57 -5.03
CA LYS A 127 9.62 -0.71 -4.50
C LYS A 127 8.16 -0.99 -4.88
N THR A 128 7.26 -0.05 -4.62
CA THR A 128 5.82 -0.18 -4.95
C THR A 128 5.60 -0.34 -6.45
N THR A 129 6.37 0.37 -7.28
CA THR A 129 6.30 0.26 -8.74
C THR A 129 6.74 -1.12 -9.23
N VAL A 130 7.84 -1.66 -8.70
CA VAL A 130 8.32 -3.01 -9.01
C VAL A 130 7.30 -4.06 -8.55
N CYS A 131 6.72 -3.91 -7.36
CA CYS A 131 5.65 -4.81 -6.89
C CYS A 131 4.47 -4.81 -7.86
N ARG A 132 3.97 -3.63 -8.24
CA ARG A 132 2.87 -3.47 -9.20
C ARG A 132 3.17 -4.14 -10.54
N LEU A 133 4.37 -3.93 -11.07
CA LEU A 133 4.81 -4.52 -12.34
C LEU A 133 4.87 -6.05 -12.28
N LEU A 134 5.50 -6.62 -11.24
CA LEU A 134 5.60 -8.08 -11.06
C LEU A 134 4.23 -8.75 -10.91
N LEU A 135 3.31 -8.11 -10.18
CA LEU A 135 1.93 -8.56 -10.00
C LEU A 135 1.15 -8.49 -11.31
N ASN A 136 1.22 -7.37 -12.04
CA ASN A 136 0.56 -7.18 -13.32
C ASN A 136 1.01 -8.23 -14.35
N TYR A 137 2.31 -8.48 -14.47
CA TYR A 137 2.82 -9.52 -15.36
C TYR A 137 2.34 -10.92 -14.95
N ALA A 138 2.31 -11.23 -13.65
CA ALA A 138 1.78 -12.51 -13.16
C ALA A 138 0.31 -12.71 -13.56
N VAL A 139 -0.53 -11.69 -13.39
CA VAL A 139 -1.95 -11.78 -13.75
C VAL A 139 -2.16 -11.85 -15.26
N ARG A 140 -1.34 -11.18 -16.06
CA ARG A 140 -1.36 -11.32 -17.54
C ARG A 140 -1.09 -12.77 -17.99
N LEU A 141 -0.36 -13.55 -17.20
CA LEU A 141 -0.15 -14.99 -17.42
C LEU A 141 -1.19 -15.89 -16.73
N GLY A 142 -2.29 -15.33 -16.23
CA GLY A 142 -3.38 -16.08 -15.59
C GLY A 142 -3.09 -16.52 -14.15
N ARG A 143 -2.00 -16.05 -13.54
CA ARG A 143 -1.72 -16.26 -12.10
C ARG A 143 -2.59 -15.34 -11.26
N ARG A 144 -2.71 -15.66 -9.97
CA ARG A 144 -3.49 -14.90 -8.98
C ARG A 144 -2.70 -14.73 -7.68
N PRO A 145 -1.60 -13.95 -7.71
CA PRO A 145 -0.75 -13.77 -6.54
C PRO A 145 -1.44 -12.90 -5.48
N THR A 146 -1.01 -13.07 -4.23
CA THR A 146 -1.37 -12.14 -3.15
C THR A 146 -0.35 -11.00 -3.10
N PHE A 147 -0.82 -9.76 -3.14
CA PHE A 147 -0.01 -8.59 -2.80
C PHE A 147 -0.05 -8.37 -1.29
N VAL A 148 1.11 -8.28 -0.64
CA VAL A 148 1.22 -7.99 0.79
C VAL A 148 1.89 -6.62 0.93
N GLU A 149 1.30 -5.76 1.75
CA GLU A 149 1.75 -4.40 2.00
C GLU A 149 2.12 -4.24 3.47
N LEU A 150 3.42 -4.10 3.73
CA LEU A 150 3.97 -3.87 5.06
C LEU A 150 4.38 -2.40 5.27
N ASP A 151 4.26 -1.52 4.27
CA ASP A 151 4.54 -0.10 4.44
C ASP A 151 3.36 0.65 5.10
N VAL A 152 3.45 0.83 6.43
CA VAL A 152 2.46 1.59 7.22
C VAL A 152 2.43 3.09 6.92
N GLY A 153 3.44 3.64 6.21
CA GLY A 153 3.55 5.07 5.92
C GLY A 153 2.96 5.47 4.58
N GLN A 154 3.14 4.65 3.55
CA GLN A 154 2.76 4.94 2.15
C GLN A 154 2.10 3.74 1.43
N GLY A 155 1.61 2.75 2.18
CA GLY A 155 0.99 1.56 1.63
C GLY A 155 -0.23 1.87 0.75
N SER A 156 -0.47 1.00 -0.23
CA SER A 156 -1.51 1.19 -1.25
C SER A 156 -2.77 0.33 -1.07
N VAL A 157 -2.74 -0.64 -0.16
CA VAL A 157 -3.86 -1.59 0.08
C VAL A 157 -4.99 -0.97 0.90
N SER A 158 -4.67 -0.02 1.79
CA SER A 158 -5.65 0.64 2.65
C SER A 158 -5.15 2.04 3.06
N ILE A 159 -5.74 2.63 4.10
CA ILE A 159 -5.29 3.93 4.63
C ILE A 159 -3.92 3.82 5.32
N PRO A 160 -3.17 4.92 5.47
CA PRO A 160 -1.93 4.94 6.24
C PRO A 160 -2.12 4.45 7.67
N GLY A 161 -1.08 3.89 8.28
CA GLY A 161 -1.13 3.28 9.60
C GLY A 161 -1.70 1.87 9.62
N THR A 162 -1.69 1.19 8.48
CA THR A 162 -2.22 -0.17 8.35
C THR A 162 -1.22 -1.07 7.64
N MET A 163 -1.37 -2.37 7.84
CA MET A 163 -0.67 -3.41 7.09
C MET A 163 -1.74 -4.34 6.52
N GLY A 164 -1.53 -4.87 5.32
CA GLY A 164 -2.59 -5.63 4.68
C GLY A 164 -2.16 -6.52 3.55
N ALA A 165 -3.12 -7.27 3.01
CA ALA A 165 -2.95 -8.12 1.86
C ALA A 165 -4.16 -8.03 0.92
N LEU A 166 -3.90 -8.10 -0.38
CA LEU A 166 -4.90 -8.02 -1.44
C LEU A 166 -4.70 -9.16 -2.44
N TYR A 167 -5.78 -9.84 -2.82
CA TYR A 167 -5.74 -10.90 -3.82
C TYR A 167 -5.87 -10.32 -5.22
N ILE A 168 -4.85 -10.49 -6.05
CA ILE A 168 -4.80 -9.83 -7.36
C ILE A 168 -5.34 -10.79 -8.43
N GLU A 169 -6.54 -10.49 -8.93
CA GLU A 169 -7.21 -11.27 -9.98
C GLU A 169 -7.14 -10.63 -11.37
N ARG A 170 -6.93 -9.32 -11.42
CA ARG A 170 -6.91 -8.52 -12.65
C ARG A 170 -5.74 -7.53 -12.60
N PRO A 171 -5.18 -7.13 -13.75
CA PRO A 171 -4.19 -6.07 -13.79
C PRO A 171 -4.73 -4.80 -13.12
N ALA A 172 -3.85 -4.02 -12.51
CA ALA A 172 -4.17 -2.73 -11.96
C ALA A 172 -4.77 -1.82 -13.05
N ASP A 173 -5.82 -1.08 -12.73
CA ASP A 173 -6.26 0.03 -13.56
C ASP A 173 -5.15 1.09 -13.63
N VAL A 174 -5.02 1.74 -14.79
CA VAL A 174 -3.95 2.71 -15.05
C VAL A 174 -4.05 3.92 -14.10
N GLU A 175 -5.27 4.39 -13.84
CA GLU A 175 -5.58 5.54 -12.99
C GLU A 175 -5.73 5.11 -11.53
N GLU A 176 -6.52 4.08 -11.25
CA GLU A 176 -6.92 3.71 -9.86
C GLU A 176 -5.94 2.75 -9.17
N GLY A 177 -5.17 1.98 -9.93
CA GLY A 177 -4.36 0.90 -9.37
C GLY A 177 -5.14 -0.41 -9.19
N PHE A 178 -4.75 -1.24 -8.22
CA PHE A 178 -5.42 -2.52 -8.00
C PHE A 178 -6.81 -2.34 -7.39
N SER A 179 -7.77 -3.14 -7.84
CA SER A 179 -9.12 -3.15 -7.28
C SER A 179 -9.10 -3.65 -5.83
N LEU A 180 -9.53 -2.80 -4.89
CA LEU A 180 -9.52 -3.08 -3.44
C LEU A 180 -10.72 -3.94 -3.01
N GLN A 181 -10.94 -5.07 -3.67
CA GLN A 181 -12.02 -6.00 -3.32
C GLN A 181 -11.62 -6.89 -2.14
N ALA A 182 -12.32 -6.73 -1.01
CA ALA A 182 -12.13 -7.51 0.22
C ALA A 182 -10.65 -7.66 0.66
N PRO A 183 -9.91 -6.54 0.87
CA PRO A 183 -8.56 -6.61 1.40
C PRO A 183 -8.57 -7.14 2.84
N LEU A 184 -7.54 -7.89 3.21
CA LEU A 184 -7.24 -8.20 4.60
C LEU A 184 -6.41 -7.04 5.17
N VAL A 185 -6.88 -6.39 6.22
CA VAL A 185 -6.23 -5.21 6.78
C VAL A 185 -6.14 -5.33 8.30
N TYR A 186 -5.00 -4.92 8.85
CA TYR A 186 -4.72 -4.85 10.28
C TYR A 186 -4.40 -3.43 10.71
N HIS A 187 -4.83 -3.09 11.92
CA HIS A 187 -4.51 -1.83 12.57
C HIS A 187 -3.06 -1.84 13.07
N PHE A 188 -2.25 -0.87 12.64
CA PHE A 188 -0.99 -0.54 13.30
C PHE A 188 -1.06 0.83 14.00
N GLY A 189 -1.81 1.79 13.43
CA GLY A 189 -2.17 3.06 14.05
C GLY A 189 -1.15 4.20 13.90
N SER A 190 0.00 3.97 13.28
CA SER A 190 1.08 4.97 13.11
C SER A 190 1.72 4.91 11.73
N THR A 191 2.26 6.02 11.24
CA THR A 191 2.90 6.08 9.91
C THR A 191 4.36 5.60 9.89
N THR A 192 4.90 5.14 11.02
CA THR A 192 6.27 4.62 11.10
C THR A 192 6.34 3.37 11.97
N PRO A 193 6.95 2.27 11.51
CA PRO A 193 7.09 1.03 12.29
C PRO A 193 7.80 1.25 13.64
N GLY A 194 8.67 2.27 13.71
CA GLY A 194 9.46 2.56 14.90
C GLY A 194 8.65 2.97 16.14
N THR A 195 7.38 3.37 15.99
CA THR A 195 6.53 3.67 17.17
C THR A 195 6.24 2.43 18.00
N ASN A 196 6.14 1.25 17.37
CA ASN A 196 5.88 0.00 18.07
C ASN A 196 6.34 -1.20 17.23
N ILE A 197 7.65 -1.45 17.23
CA ILE A 197 8.24 -2.50 16.38
C ILE A 197 7.72 -3.91 16.71
N LYS A 198 7.36 -4.16 17.97
CA LYS A 198 6.76 -5.44 18.38
C LYS A 198 5.39 -5.65 17.77
N LEU A 199 4.53 -4.63 17.81
CA LEU A 199 3.23 -4.69 17.15
C LEU A 199 3.38 -4.89 15.64
N TYR A 200 4.31 -4.16 15.01
CA TYR A 200 4.61 -4.31 13.58
C TYR A 200 5.00 -5.75 13.21
N ASN A 201 5.93 -6.35 13.97
CA ASN A 201 6.35 -7.74 13.76
C ASN A 201 5.21 -8.74 14.05
N LYS A 202 4.40 -8.48 15.09
CA LYS A 202 3.27 -9.32 15.44
C LYS A 202 2.21 -9.33 14.33
N ILE A 203 1.84 -8.16 13.80
CA ILE A 203 0.91 -8.04 12.66
C ILE A 203 1.49 -8.72 11.41
N THR A 204 2.80 -8.58 11.18
CA THR A 204 3.50 -9.27 10.08
C THR A 204 3.30 -10.79 10.17
N SER A 205 3.46 -11.37 11.38
CA SER A 205 3.20 -12.79 11.62
C SER A 205 1.74 -13.16 11.40
N CYS A 206 0.79 -12.38 11.93
CA CYS A 206 -0.65 -12.61 11.70
C CYS A 206 -1.01 -12.60 10.21
N LEU A 207 -0.46 -11.67 9.44
CA LEU A 207 -0.65 -11.61 7.98
C LEU A 207 -0.10 -12.86 7.28
N ALA A 208 1.08 -13.33 7.69
CA ALA A 208 1.68 -14.54 7.15
C ALA A 208 0.84 -15.79 7.48
N ASP A 209 0.32 -15.90 8.70
CA ASP A 209 -0.52 -17.01 9.14
C ASP A 209 -1.82 -17.08 8.32
N VAL A 210 -2.53 -15.96 8.15
CA VAL A 210 -3.76 -15.91 7.34
C VAL A 210 -3.47 -16.17 5.86
N PHE A 211 -2.33 -15.69 5.36
CA PHE A 211 -1.89 -16.01 4.00
C PHE A 211 -1.63 -17.51 3.82
N ASN A 212 -0.99 -18.17 4.78
CA ASN A 212 -0.76 -19.62 4.78
C ASN A 212 -2.08 -20.40 4.79
N GLN A 213 -3.00 -20.07 5.69
CA GLN A 213 -4.34 -20.67 5.75
C GLN A 213 -5.09 -20.54 4.43
N ARG A 214 -5.01 -19.37 3.77
CA ARG A 214 -5.60 -19.17 2.44
C ARG A 214 -4.95 -20.08 1.39
N CYS A 215 -3.63 -20.26 1.43
CA CYS A 215 -2.92 -21.13 0.50
C CYS A 215 -3.31 -22.61 0.66
N GLU A 216 -3.61 -23.06 1.88
CA GLU A 216 -4.07 -24.44 2.15
C GLU A 216 -5.41 -24.74 1.47
N VAL A 217 -6.35 -23.77 1.46
CA VAL A 217 -7.70 -23.96 0.91
C VAL A 217 -7.84 -23.50 -0.55
N ASN A 218 -6.88 -22.73 -1.07
CA ASN A 218 -6.92 -22.18 -2.42
C ASN A 218 -5.63 -22.48 -3.19
N ARG A 219 -5.65 -23.59 -3.93
CA ARG A 219 -4.52 -24.06 -4.76
C ARG A 219 -4.02 -22.99 -5.74
N ARG A 220 -4.92 -22.24 -6.39
CA ARG A 220 -4.54 -21.17 -7.33
C ARG A 220 -3.77 -20.05 -6.65
N ALA A 221 -4.20 -19.64 -5.44
CA ALA A 221 -3.47 -18.65 -4.65
C ALA A 221 -2.11 -19.20 -4.20
N SER A 222 -2.09 -20.45 -3.71
CA SER A 222 -0.87 -21.13 -3.25
C SER A 222 0.20 -21.18 -4.33
N VAL A 223 -0.12 -21.71 -5.52
CA VAL A 223 0.81 -21.82 -6.66
C VAL A 223 1.22 -20.46 -7.23
N SER A 224 0.38 -19.43 -7.08
CA SER A 224 0.71 -18.08 -7.56
C SER A 224 1.70 -17.36 -6.64
N GLY A 225 1.73 -17.74 -5.36
CA GLY A 225 2.60 -17.13 -4.35
C GLY A 225 2.20 -15.71 -3.98
N CYS A 226 3.15 -14.93 -3.47
CA CYS A 226 2.92 -13.55 -3.06
C CYS A 226 4.07 -12.61 -3.43
N VAL A 227 3.75 -11.31 -3.49
CA VAL A 227 4.72 -10.22 -3.61
C VAL A 227 4.53 -9.29 -2.42
N ILE A 228 5.58 -9.06 -1.65
CA ILE A 228 5.58 -8.35 -0.38
C ILE A 228 6.33 -7.02 -0.55
N ASN A 229 5.61 -5.90 -0.44
CA ASN A 229 6.19 -4.57 -0.37
C ASN A 229 6.52 -4.21 1.08
N THR A 230 7.70 -3.62 1.31
CA THR A 230 8.16 -3.23 2.65
C THR A 230 8.31 -1.72 2.79
N CYS A 231 8.36 -1.22 4.03
CA CYS A 231 8.75 0.15 4.29
C CYS A 231 10.24 0.40 3.94
N GLY A 232 10.62 1.68 3.83
CA GLY A 232 12.00 2.11 3.52
C GLY A 232 12.98 2.08 4.69
N TRP A 233 12.63 1.50 5.84
CA TRP A 233 13.50 1.49 7.02
C TRP A 233 14.43 0.27 7.03
N VAL A 234 15.63 0.45 6.49
CA VAL A 234 16.57 -0.66 6.21
C VAL A 234 17.72 -0.79 7.23
N LYS A 235 17.71 -0.03 8.33
CA LYS A 235 18.80 0.01 9.32
C LYS A 235 18.30 -0.42 10.69
N SER A 236 19.19 -0.98 11.51
CA SER A 236 18.94 -1.31 12.92
C SER A 236 17.66 -2.13 13.10
N SER A 237 16.70 -1.70 13.93
CA SER A 237 15.44 -2.42 14.14
C SER A 237 14.61 -2.58 12.87
N GLY A 238 14.76 -1.68 11.89
CA GLY A 238 14.15 -1.82 10.57
C GLY A 238 14.72 -3.02 9.80
N TYR A 239 16.04 -3.23 9.85
CA TYR A 239 16.68 -4.43 9.29
C TYR A 239 16.16 -5.70 9.96
N GLN A 240 16.04 -5.70 11.30
CA GLN A 240 15.49 -6.84 12.03
C GLN A 240 14.03 -7.14 11.65
N ALA A 241 13.22 -6.11 11.39
CA ALA A 241 11.87 -6.28 10.86
C ALA A 241 11.86 -6.89 9.44
N LEU A 242 12.83 -6.58 8.57
CA LEU A 242 12.95 -7.22 7.26
C LEU A 242 13.29 -8.72 7.39
N VAL A 243 14.21 -9.07 8.30
CA VAL A 243 14.56 -10.46 8.58
C VAL A 243 13.38 -11.21 9.20
N HIS A 244 12.64 -10.57 10.12
CA HIS A 244 11.41 -11.13 10.68
C HIS A 244 10.35 -11.39 9.60
N ALA A 245 10.11 -10.42 8.71
CA ALA A 245 9.16 -10.58 7.60
C ALA A 245 9.59 -11.70 6.64
N ALA A 246 10.88 -11.79 6.31
CA ALA A 246 11.42 -12.87 5.47
C ALA A 246 11.16 -14.25 6.10
N SER A 247 11.38 -14.38 7.40
CA SER A 247 11.14 -15.60 8.16
C SER A 247 9.64 -15.94 8.26
N ALA A 248 8.81 -14.99 8.69
CA ALA A 248 7.38 -15.18 8.89
C ALA A 248 6.66 -15.61 7.60
N PHE A 249 7.02 -14.99 6.47
CA PHE A 249 6.45 -15.34 5.17
C PHE A 249 7.17 -16.51 4.50
N GLU A 250 8.24 -17.07 5.07
CA GLU A 250 9.06 -18.13 4.43
C GLU A 250 9.44 -17.77 2.99
N VAL A 251 10.06 -16.60 2.81
CA VAL A 251 10.31 -16.03 1.47
C VAL A 251 11.34 -16.87 0.70
N ASP A 252 11.09 -17.08 -0.59
CA ASP A 252 12.00 -17.82 -1.48
C ASP A 252 12.95 -16.86 -2.21
N VAL A 253 12.49 -15.62 -2.44
CA VAL A 253 13.23 -14.61 -3.22
C VAL A 253 13.16 -13.26 -2.52
N VAL A 254 14.32 -12.61 -2.37
CA VAL A 254 14.42 -11.24 -1.88
C VAL A 254 15.01 -10.35 -2.96
N VAL A 255 14.23 -9.37 -3.40
CA VAL A 255 14.62 -8.37 -4.40
C VAL A 255 15.06 -7.10 -3.67
N VAL A 256 16.35 -6.81 -3.71
CA VAL A 256 16.95 -5.61 -3.11
C VAL A 256 17.08 -4.54 -4.17
N LEU A 257 16.46 -3.38 -3.96
CA LEU A 257 16.54 -2.25 -4.88
C LEU A 257 17.58 -1.23 -4.43
N ASP A 258 18.56 -0.98 -5.30
CA ASP A 258 19.53 0.14 -5.22
C ASP A 258 20.27 0.27 -3.88
N GLN A 259 20.64 -0.86 -3.24
CA GLN A 259 21.33 -0.84 -1.95
C GLN A 259 22.23 -2.07 -1.73
N GLU A 260 23.49 -1.98 -2.17
CA GLU A 260 24.47 -3.09 -2.10
C GLU A 260 24.77 -3.56 -0.68
N ARG A 261 24.88 -2.63 0.28
CA ARG A 261 25.14 -2.99 1.68
C ARG A 261 24.03 -3.88 2.24
N LEU A 262 22.77 -3.49 1.99
CA LEU A 262 21.60 -4.27 2.42
C LEU A 262 21.57 -5.64 1.75
N TYR A 263 21.91 -5.69 0.46
CA TYR A 263 22.02 -6.95 -0.28
C TYR A 263 23.03 -7.91 0.37
N ASN A 264 24.23 -7.42 0.70
CA ASN A 264 25.26 -8.24 1.33
C ASN A 264 24.89 -8.67 2.76
N GLU A 265 24.25 -7.79 3.54
CA GLU A 265 23.73 -8.11 4.87
C GLU A 265 22.66 -9.22 4.80
N LEU A 266 21.65 -9.07 3.95
CA LEU A 266 20.58 -10.07 3.79
C LEU A 266 21.09 -11.39 3.21
N LYS A 267 22.02 -11.36 2.26
CA LYS A 267 22.63 -12.57 1.69
C LYS A 267 23.43 -13.37 2.73
N ARG A 268 24.00 -12.68 3.73
CA ARG A 268 24.73 -13.31 4.83
C ARG A 268 23.79 -13.88 5.89
N ASP A 269 22.73 -13.14 6.24
CA ASP A 269 21.90 -13.44 7.41
C ASP A 269 20.67 -14.30 7.08
N LEU A 270 20.21 -14.33 5.83
CA LEU A 270 19.11 -15.21 5.39
C LEU A 270 19.61 -16.63 5.05
N PRO A 271 18.75 -17.65 5.18
CA PRO A 271 19.10 -19.01 4.81
C PRO A 271 19.58 -19.13 3.36
N HIS A 272 20.55 -20.03 3.10
CA HIS A 272 21.17 -20.19 1.78
C HIS A 272 20.20 -20.56 0.64
N PHE A 273 19.02 -21.11 0.95
CA PHE A 273 18.01 -21.42 -0.06
C PHE A 273 17.28 -20.15 -0.56
N VAL A 274 17.28 -19.06 0.21
CA VAL A 274 16.64 -17.80 -0.17
C VAL A 274 17.48 -17.10 -1.23
N ARG A 275 16.89 -16.85 -2.40
CA ARG A 275 17.55 -16.20 -3.52
C ARG A 275 17.51 -14.69 -3.36
N THR A 276 18.64 -14.08 -3.03
CA THR A 276 18.77 -12.62 -2.96
C THR A 276 19.22 -12.06 -4.32
N VAL A 277 18.46 -11.12 -4.88
CA VAL A 277 18.72 -10.47 -6.18
C VAL A 277 18.87 -8.97 -5.96
N LEU A 278 19.94 -8.37 -6.47
CA LEU A 278 20.13 -6.92 -6.49
C LEU A 278 19.64 -6.37 -7.82
N LEU A 279 18.74 -5.40 -7.80
CA LEU A 279 18.27 -4.67 -8.98
C LEU A 279 18.54 -3.17 -8.83
N PRO A 280 18.89 -2.48 -9.93
CA PRO A 280 18.99 -1.02 -9.92
C PRO A 280 17.61 -0.38 -9.78
N LYS A 281 17.57 0.83 -9.20
CA LYS A 281 16.37 1.68 -9.32
C LYS A 281 16.26 2.23 -10.74
N SER A 282 15.05 2.51 -11.19
CA SER A 282 14.85 3.29 -12.41
C SER A 282 15.33 4.72 -12.21
N GLY A 283 16.01 5.29 -13.22
CA GLY A 283 16.35 6.71 -13.23
C GLY A 283 15.13 7.65 -13.27
N GLY A 284 13.93 7.11 -13.47
CA GLY A 284 12.67 7.86 -13.37
C GLY A 284 12.08 7.92 -11.96
N VAL A 285 12.74 7.30 -10.97
CA VAL A 285 12.30 7.41 -9.57
C VAL A 285 12.70 8.77 -9.02
N VAL A 286 11.72 9.47 -8.45
CA VAL A 286 11.89 10.81 -7.89
C VAL A 286 11.90 10.75 -6.37
N GLU A 287 12.81 11.50 -5.76
CA GLU A 287 12.84 11.67 -4.29
C GLU A 287 11.62 12.45 -3.81
N ARG A 288 11.01 12.00 -2.72
CA ARG A 288 9.76 12.58 -2.20
C ARG A 288 10.01 13.32 -0.91
N SER A 289 9.64 14.60 -0.88
CA SER A 289 9.66 15.43 0.32
C SER A 289 8.73 14.86 1.41
N LYS A 290 8.96 15.29 2.66
CA LYS A 290 8.08 14.91 3.78
C LYS A 290 6.66 15.43 3.60
N ASP A 291 6.51 16.59 2.97
CA ASP A 291 5.21 17.23 2.73
C ASP A 291 4.45 16.51 1.63
N PHE A 292 5.10 16.17 0.52
CA PHE A 292 4.49 15.33 -0.53
C PHE A 292 3.97 14.00 0.03
N ARG A 293 4.75 13.34 0.90
CA ARG A 293 4.31 12.10 1.57
C ARG A 293 3.12 12.32 2.48
N ARG A 294 3.00 13.50 3.11
CA ARG A 294 1.86 13.86 3.96
C ARG A 294 0.62 14.07 3.10
N GLU A 295 0.73 14.82 2.02
CA GLU A 295 -0.35 15.04 1.07
C GLU A 295 -0.87 13.72 0.49
N CYS A 296 0.01 12.81 0.05
CA CYS A 296 -0.41 11.49 -0.43
C CYS A 296 -1.13 10.66 0.66
N ARG A 297 -0.78 10.81 1.94
CA ARG A 297 -1.49 10.14 3.04
C ARG A 297 -2.90 10.71 3.19
N ASP A 298 -3.03 12.03 3.16
CA ASP A 298 -4.31 12.72 3.31
C ASP A 298 -5.23 12.40 2.11
N GLU A 299 -4.68 12.35 0.89
CA GLU A 299 -5.38 11.91 -0.31
C GLU A 299 -5.84 10.45 -0.21
N ARG A 300 -4.99 9.54 0.28
CA ARG A 300 -5.36 8.13 0.47
C ARG A 300 -6.51 7.97 1.47
N ILE A 301 -6.52 8.76 2.53
CA ILE A 301 -7.63 8.77 3.50
C ILE A 301 -8.89 9.34 2.86
N ARG A 302 -8.77 10.43 2.08
CA ARG A 302 -9.91 11.01 1.35
C ARG A 302 -10.50 10.01 0.35
N GLU A 303 -9.66 9.35 -0.44
CA GLU A 303 -10.06 8.33 -1.40
C GLU A 303 -10.78 7.15 -0.72
N TYR A 304 -10.39 6.78 0.50
CA TYR A 304 -11.10 5.75 1.27
C TYR A 304 -12.56 6.11 1.56
N PHE A 305 -12.85 7.37 1.95
CA PHE A 305 -14.22 7.81 2.27
C PHE A 305 -15.03 8.22 1.05
N TYR A 306 -14.39 8.87 0.09
CA TYR A 306 -15.04 9.52 -1.05
C TYR A 306 -14.85 8.76 -2.37
N GLY A 307 -14.06 7.69 -2.38
CA GLY A 307 -13.77 6.92 -3.58
C GLY A 307 -12.87 7.66 -4.55
N PHE A 308 -12.43 6.93 -5.58
CA PHE A 308 -11.71 7.53 -6.69
C PHE A 308 -12.59 8.58 -7.38
N ARG A 309 -12.09 9.83 -7.47
CA ARG A 309 -12.82 10.99 -8.03
C ARG A 309 -14.18 11.26 -7.38
N GLY A 310 -14.35 10.97 -6.10
CA GLY A 310 -15.57 11.34 -5.38
C GLY A 310 -16.78 10.46 -5.71
N CYS A 311 -16.57 9.23 -6.16
CA CYS A 311 -17.66 8.31 -6.53
C CYS A 311 -18.39 7.66 -5.33
N PHE A 312 -17.88 7.82 -4.10
CA PHE A 312 -18.53 7.33 -2.88
C PHE A 312 -19.16 8.48 -2.08
N TYR A 313 -20.23 8.15 -1.36
CA TYR A 313 -21.01 9.09 -0.55
C TYR A 313 -20.97 8.64 0.92
N PRO A 314 -19.99 9.11 1.71
CA PRO A 314 -19.88 8.70 3.10
C PRO A 314 -21.02 9.27 3.95
N HIS A 315 -21.26 8.63 5.10
CA HIS A 315 -22.35 8.93 6.01
C HIS A 315 -21.83 9.62 7.27
N ALA A 316 -22.55 10.66 7.71
CA ALA A 316 -22.33 11.31 9.00
C ALA A 316 -23.44 10.95 9.98
N PHE A 317 -23.07 10.43 11.17
CA PHE A 317 -24.05 10.12 12.22
C PHE A 317 -23.42 10.10 13.61
N ASP A 318 -24.27 10.25 14.64
CA ASP A 318 -23.88 10.15 16.04
C ASP A 318 -23.80 8.70 16.50
N VAL A 319 -22.78 8.39 17.30
CA VAL A 319 -22.58 7.10 17.99
C VAL A 319 -22.42 7.38 19.48
N LYS A 320 -23.12 6.62 20.33
CA LYS A 320 -23.04 6.81 21.79
C LYS A 320 -21.76 6.21 22.35
N PHE A 321 -21.22 6.83 23.39
CA PHE A 321 -20.06 6.30 24.10
C PHE A 321 -20.31 4.91 24.68
N SER A 322 -21.56 4.62 25.09
CA SER A 322 -21.97 3.31 25.60
C SER A 322 -21.96 2.18 24.57
N ASP A 323 -22.04 2.52 23.29
CA ASP A 323 -22.25 1.53 22.22
C ASP A 323 -20.93 0.94 21.71
N VAL A 324 -19.80 1.52 22.13
CA VAL A 324 -18.45 1.13 21.67
C VAL A 324 -17.46 1.02 22.82
N LYS A 325 -16.38 0.30 22.57
CA LYS A 325 -15.20 0.25 23.43
C LYS A 325 -13.99 0.67 22.62
N ILE A 326 -13.28 1.69 23.09
CA ILE A 326 -12.15 2.29 22.37
C ILE A 326 -10.87 1.91 23.08
N TYR A 327 -9.89 1.46 22.32
CA TYR A 327 -8.57 1.08 22.82
C TYR A 327 -7.45 1.72 22.02
N LYS A 328 -6.31 1.89 22.66
CA LYS A 328 -5.02 2.19 22.03
C LYS A 328 -4.09 1.00 22.25
N VAL A 329 -3.38 0.59 21.20
CA VAL A 329 -2.39 -0.48 21.32
C VAL A 329 -1.06 0.10 21.79
N GLY A 330 -0.51 -0.48 22.84
CA GLY A 330 0.72 -0.04 23.49
C GLY A 330 0.45 0.93 24.63
N ALA A 331 0.85 0.55 25.84
CA ALA A 331 0.81 1.44 26.99
C ALA A 331 1.94 2.46 26.94
N PRO A 332 1.76 3.66 27.55
CA PRO A 332 2.81 4.65 27.66
C PRO A 332 4.07 4.06 28.28
N THR A 333 5.23 4.48 27.79
CA THR A 333 6.52 4.13 28.40
C THR A 333 6.58 4.72 29.81
N ILE A 334 6.54 3.84 30.82
CA ILE A 334 6.78 4.20 32.22
C ILE A 334 8.24 3.87 32.57
N PRO A 335 8.90 4.66 33.45
CA PRO A 335 10.25 4.36 33.91
C PRO A 335 10.33 2.96 34.55
N ASP A 336 11.50 2.32 34.49
CA ASP A 336 11.71 0.98 35.06
C ASP A 336 11.37 0.91 36.55
N SER A 337 11.59 2.01 37.28
CA SER A 337 11.22 2.15 38.69
C SER A 337 9.72 2.04 38.97
N CYS A 338 8.88 2.17 37.94
CA CYS A 338 7.42 2.15 38.03
C CYS A 338 6.82 0.85 37.46
N LEU A 339 7.64 -0.09 36.99
CA LEU A 339 7.17 -1.39 36.51
C LEU A 339 6.85 -2.34 37.67
N PRO A 340 5.73 -3.09 37.62
CA PRO A 340 5.47 -4.17 38.57
C PRO A 340 6.58 -5.23 38.55
N LEU A 341 6.83 -5.86 39.70
CA LEU A 341 7.78 -6.96 39.83
C LEU A 341 7.49 -8.07 38.81
N GLY A 342 8.46 -8.35 37.95
CA GLY A 342 8.37 -9.39 36.90
C GLY A 342 7.85 -8.92 35.54
N MET A 343 7.46 -7.64 35.39
CA MET A 343 7.10 -7.06 34.09
C MET A 343 8.28 -6.34 33.45
N SER A 344 8.43 -6.51 32.14
CA SER A 344 9.37 -5.73 31.33
C SER A 344 8.64 -4.57 30.63
N GLN A 345 9.35 -3.49 30.26
CA GLN A 345 8.79 -2.43 29.39
C GLN A 345 8.22 -3.01 28.09
N GLU A 346 8.82 -4.11 27.68
CA GLU A 346 8.54 -4.90 26.50
C GLU A 346 7.16 -5.57 26.51
N ASP A 347 6.59 -5.86 27.68
CA ASP A 347 5.24 -6.45 27.83
C ASP A 347 4.14 -5.40 27.66
N ASN A 348 4.47 -4.12 27.84
CA ASN A 348 3.52 -3.01 27.73
C ASN A 348 3.23 -2.63 26.27
N GLN A 349 4.09 -3.03 25.32
CA GLN A 349 3.98 -2.60 23.93
C GLN A 349 2.81 -3.23 23.17
N LEU A 350 2.35 -4.42 23.56
CA LEU A 350 1.17 -5.07 22.93
C LEU A 350 -0.12 -4.90 23.75
N LYS A 351 -0.02 -4.28 24.93
CA LYS A 351 -1.14 -4.11 25.84
C LYS A 351 -2.19 -3.17 25.25
N LEU A 352 -3.45 -3.57 25.34
CA LEU A 352 -4.59 -2.71 25.01
C LEU A 352 -4.90 -1.79 26.19
N VAL A 353 -4.87 -0.49 25.93
CA VAL A 353 -5.22 0.54 26.92
C VAL A 353 -6.58 1.13 26.55
N PRO A 354 -7.60 1.03 27.42
CA PRO A 354 -8.88 1.68 27.21
C PRO A 354 -8.71 3.20 27.06
N VAL A 355 -9.42 3.79 26.11
CA VAL A 355 -9.41 5.22 25.84
C VAL A 355 -10.77 5.78 26.23
N THR A 356 -10.79 6.71 27.17
CA THR A 356 -12.00 7.43 27.56
C THR A 356 -12.37 8.43 26.46
N PRO A 357 -13.60 8.41 25.93
CA PRO A 357 -14.02 9.38 24.92
C PRO A 357 -13.89 10.82 25.40
N GLY A 358 -13.23 11.66 24.59
CA GLY A 358 -12.89 13.03 24.94
C GLY A 358 -12.79 13.94 23.71
N ARG A 359 -12.73 15.26 23.93
CA ARG A 359 -12.61 16.26 22.86
C ARG A 359 -11.31 16.14 22.04
N ASP A 360 -10.30 15.51 22.62
CA ASP A 360 -9.01 15.20 22.00
C ASP A 360 -9.12 14.14 20.89
N MET A 361 -10.21 13.37 20.84
CA MET A 361 -10.48 12.40 19.78
C MET A 361 -10.90 13.03 18.46
N VAL A 362 -11.27 14.31 18.44
CA VAL A 362 -11.70 14.98 17.22
C VAL A 362 -10.60 14.89 16.16
N HIS A 363 -11.00 14.54 14.95
CA HIS A 363 -10.18 14.26 13.77
C HIS A 363 -9.34 12.98 13.82
N HIS A 364 -9.35 12.21 14.91
CA HIS A 364 -8.68 10.92 14.91
C HIS A 364 -9.43 9.89 14.06
N LEU A 365 -8.67 9.12 13.29
CA LEU A 365 -9.16 7.90 12.67
C LEU A 365 -9.27 6.78 13.71
N LEU A 366 -10.35 6.02 13.62
CA LEU A 366 -10.59 4.82 14.41
C LEU A 366 -10.73 3.63 13.46
N SER A 367 -9.99 2.56 13.74
CA SER A 367 -10.19 1.28 13.07
C SER A 367 -11.30 0.50 13.76
N VAL A 368 -12.23 -0.05 12.97
CA VAL A 368 -13.32 -0.89 13.46
C VAL A 368 -12.85 -2.35 13.45
N SER A 369 -12.45 -2.87 14.60
CA SER A 369 -11.94 -4.25 14.73
C SER A 369 -13.03 -5.28 14.45
N THR A 370 -12.67 -6.41 13.85
CA THR A 370 -13.58 -7.54 13.62
C THR A 370 -13.79 -8.43 14.85
N ALA A 371 -13.17 -8.13 15.99
CA ALA A 371 -13.31 -8.88 17.24
C ALA A 371 -14.78 -9.01 17.67
N ASP A 372 -15.13 -10.15 18.28
CA ASP A 372 -16.46 -10.45 18.80
C ASP A 372 -16.50 -10.35 20.33
N SER A 373 -15.37 -10.61 21.00
CA SER A 373 -15.22 -10.60 22.45
C SER A 373 -14.06 -9.69 22.91
N PRO A 374 -14.13 -9.07 24.11
CA PRO A 374 -12.97 -8.42 24.72
C PRO A 374 -11.83 -9.39 25.05
N ASP A 375 -12.14 -10.69 25.14
CA ASP A 375 -11.15 -11.75 25.36
C ASP A 375 -10.38 -12.10 24.09
N ASP A 376 -10.85 -11.65 22.92
CA ASP A 376 -10.10 -11.77 21.68
C ASP A 376 -8.84 -10.89 21.77
N ASN A 377 -7.74 -11.32 21.16
CA ASN A 377 -6.57 -10.45 21.00
C ASN A 377 -6.89 -9.36 19.97
N ILE A 378 -7.60 -8.28 20.38
CA ILE A 378 -8.11 -7.23 19.49
C ILE A 378 -6.99 -6.63 18.62
N SER A 379 -5.77 -6.48 19.16
CA SER A 379 -4.59 -5.99 18.43
C SER A 379 -4.12 -6.92 17.29
N GLU A 380 -4.57 -8.17 17.29
CA GLU A 380 -4.26 -9.21 16.30
C GLU A 380 -5.46 -9.54 15.40
N THR A 381 -6.56 -8.80 15.52
CA THR A 381 -7.74 -8.98 14.67
C THR A 381 -7.68 -8.08 13.45
N SER A 382 -8.25 -8.55 12.34
CA SER A 382 -8.46 -7.71 11.16
C SER A 382 -9.43 -6.56 11.46
N VAL A 383 -9.50 -5.59 10.55
CA VAL A 383 -10.42 -4.46 10.66
C VAL A 383 -11.48 -4.54 9.57
N ALA A 384 -12.74 -4.25 9.92
CA ALA A 384 -13.85 -4.16 8.98
C ALA A 384 -13.78 -2.87 8.15
N GLY A 385 -13.12 -1.84 8.67
CA GLY A 385 -12.99 -0.53 8.03
C GLY A 385 -12.55 0.54 9.02
N PHE A 386 -12.70 1.80 8.61
CA PHE A 386 -12.26 2.96 9.35
C PHE A 386 -13.36 4.02 9.39
N ILE A 387 -13.38 4.76 10.48
CA ILE A 387 -14.24 5.93 10.68
C ILE A 387 -13.36 7.08 11.19
N VAL A 388 -13.78 8.32 10.97
CA VAL A 388 -13.13 9.48 11.56
C VAL A 388 -14.10 10.22 12.46
N VAL A 389 -13.63 10.61 13.65
CA VAL A 389 -14.42 11.42 14.58
C VAL A 389 -14.41 12.86 14.09
N THR A 390 -15.57 13.43 13.77
CA THR A 390 -15.69 14.82 13.30
C THR A 390 -16.16 15.76 14.41
N GLY A 391 -16.79 15.24 15.46
CA GLY A 391 -17.23 16.01 16.62
C GLY A 391 -17.44 15.14 17.85
N VAL A 392 -17.37 15.74 19.04
CA VAL A 392 -17.60 15.07 20.33
C VAL A 392 -18.48 15.95 21.20
N ASP A 393 -19.61 15.41 21.63
CA ASP A 393 -20.56 16.04 22.55
C ASP A 393 -20.55 15.30 23.89
N LEU A 394 -19.97 15.94 24.91
CA LEU A 394 -19.84 15.39 26.25
C LEU A 394 -21.14 15.44 27.04
N GLU A 395 -22.06 16.35 26.73
CA GLU A 395 -23.35 16.44 27.42
C GLU A 395 -24.27 15.32 26.95
N ARG A 396 -24.31 15.08 25.64
CA ARG A 396 -25.08 13.99 25.02
C ARG A 396 -24.36 12.63 25.07
N GLN A 397 -23.08 12.60 25.45
CA GLN A 397 -22.23 11.40 25.47
C GLN A 397 -22.20 10.67 24.12
N VAL A 398 -22.03 11.45 23.04
CA VAL A 398 -21.95 10.95 21.66
C VAL A 398 -20.75 11.53 20.94
N PHE A 399 -20.22 10.78 19.97
CA PHE A 399 -19.31 11.30 18.97
C PHE A 399 -19.97 11.25 17.59
N THR A 400 -19.81 12.32 16.81
CA THR A 400 -20.22 12.36 15.41
C THR A 400 -19.08 11.79 14.57
N VAL A 401 -19.39 10.83 13.70
CA VAL A 401 -18.40 10.18 12.83
C VAL A 401 -18.73 10.39 11.37
N LEU A 402 -17.70 10.40 10.53
CA LEU A 402 -17.79 10.12 9.11
C LEU A 402 -17.46 8.64 8.89
N SER A 403 -18.33 7.93 8.18
CA SER A 403 -18.23 6.49 7.94
C SER A 403 -18.50 6.17 6.48
N PRO A 404 -17.77 5.24 5.84
CA PRO A 404 -18.06 4.82 4.46
C PRO A 404 -19.38 4.05 4.34
N ALA A 405 -19.90 3.51 5.45
CA ALA A 405 -21.16 2.77 5.51
C ALA A 405 -22.17 3.45 6.44
N PRO A 406 -23.49 3.30 6.22
CA PRO A 406 -24.51 3.84 7.09
C PRO A 406 -24.51 3.14 8.47
N ARG A 407 -25.19 3.75 9.44
CA ARG A 407 -25.42 3.15 10.76
C ARG A 407 -26.22 1.83 10.67
N PRO A 408 -26.05 0.89 11.63
CA PRO A 408 -25.11 0.93 12.76
C PRO A 408 -23.67 0.60 12.32
N LEU A 409 -22.70 0.88 13.20
CA LEU A 409 -21.34 0.36 13.01
C LEU A 409 -21.37 -1.18 12.96
N PRO A 410 -20.55 -1.82 12.12
CA PRO A 410 -20.59 -3.28 11.97
C PRO A 410 -20.08 -4.02 13.21
N LYS A 411 -19.23 -3.37 14.02
CA LYS A 411 -18.65 -3.88 15.27
C LYS A 411 -18.49 -2.74 16.27
N ASN A 412 -18.32 -3.09 17.55
CA ASN A 412 -18.26 -2.17 18.68
C ASN A 412 -16.85 -1.98 19.27
N PHE A 413 -15.85 -2.73 18.82
CA PHE A 413 -14.45 -2.57 19.24
C PHE A 413 -13.72 -1.63 18.29
N LEU A 414 -13.22 -0.52 18.82
CA LEU A 414 -12.53 0.52 18.06
C LEU A 414 -11.08 0.66 18.52
N LEU A 415 -10.15 0.84 17.57
CA LEU A 415 -8.75 1.13 17.83
C LEU A 415 -8.41 2.54 17.36
N ILE A 416 -7.99 3.41 18.27
CA ILE A 416 -7.60 4.79 17.93
C ILE A 416 -6.24 4.83 17.24
N MET A 417 -6.15 5.58 16.14
CA MET A 417 -4.90 5.80 15.40
C MET A 417 -4.25 7.11 15.84
N ASP A 418 -2.92 7.23 15.76
CA ASP A 418 -2.20 8.50 15.91
C ASP A 418 -2.34 9.41 14.67
N ILE A 419 -3.11 8.96 13.67
CA ILE A 419 -3.34 9.61 12.40
C ILE A 419 -4.63 10.41 12.47
N ARG A 420 -4.57 11.65 11.99
CA ARG A 420 -5.70 12.57 11.96
C ARG A 420 -6.11 12.90 10.54
N PHE A 421 -7.41 13.13 10.35
CA PHE A 421 -7.99 13.57 9.09
C PHE A 421 -9.03 14.65 9.37
N MET A 422 -8.85 15.80 8.73
CA MET A 422 -9.81 16.89 8.74
C MET A 422 -10.53 16.88 7.40
N ASP A 423 -11.83 16.63 7.45
CA ASP A 423 -12.71 16.70 6.29
C ASP A 423 -12.97 18.19 5.95
N LEU A 424 -12.04 18.79 5.23
CA LEU A 424 -12.20 20.14 4.68
C LEU A 424 -13.03 20.03 3.41
N LYS A 425 -14.28 20.51 3.49
CA LYS A 425 -15.19 20.62 2.34
C LYS A 425 -14.74 21.69 1.36
#